data_AF-A0A8T5FCJ1-F1
#
_entry.id   AF-A0A8T5FCJ1-F1
#
_cell.length_a   1.000
_cell.length_b   1.000
_cell.length_c   1.000
_cell.angle_alpha   90.00
_cell.angle_beta   90.00
_cell.angle_gamma   90.00
#
_symmetry.space_group_name_H-M   'P 1'
#
loop_
_entity.id
_entity.type
_entity.pdbx_description
1 polymer ?
#
loop_
_entity_poly.entity_id
_entity_poly.type
_entity_poly.pdbx_seq_one_letter_code
_entity_poly.pdbx_strand_id
1 'polypeptide(L)'
;MFEPTARDFWRAIILYGRNMSTYKMGLGNLLINYASKNSQKIPLHELSEDFLNIYQDRVKAGKPQGRRNIINGVEKGLTYVEQESQKILQDGKNKEKAVNDVLKNSLENMVLKKFHTLFKRQIPEPFYKTTDTHLILQDSLLNLFTDKQNTVMGSELLSRWDLLEFGFGNIQDNESVEIEENLEFVVQKKQRTQISRLRPVLNGYQNNECFYCGAELFDPIHVDHVIPHTAIQHDEIWNLVLSHEQCNLWKSDSLPQKHFVQKLINRNESVLKSDLPLKEELKKVLGADDKIRTAKVWDQYSIAKNKGLTIWEGKEGFDPSQDSFYKKMLHMANESFWEKKFEKIS
;
A
#
# COMPACT_ATOMS: atom_id res chain seq x y z
N MET A 1 16.63 19.08 12.03
CA MET A 1 15.16 19.13 11.86
C MET A 1 14.86 18.43 10.54
N PHE A 2 13.96 17.45 10.51
CA PHE A 2 13.63 16.74 9.27
C PHE A 2 12.76 17.62 8.38
N GLU A 3 13.25 17.96 7.19
CA GLU A 3 12.47 18.66 6.16
C GLU A 3 12.12 17.63 5.05
N PRO A 4 10.84 17.25 4.88
CA PRO A 4 10.48 16.26 3.88
C PRO A 4 10.66 16.79 2.48
N THR A 5 11.24 15.95 1.64
CA THR A 5 11.47 16.18 0.22
C THR A 5 10.23 15.83 -0.61
N ALA A 6 10.24 16.20 -1.90
CA ALA A 6 9.21 15.77 -2.86
C ALA A 6 9.06 14.23 -2.89
N ARG A 7 10.17 13.50 -2.72
CA ARG A 7 10.18 12.03 -2.62
C ARG A 7 9.39 11.54 -1.42
N ASP A 8 9.58 12.16 -0.25
CA ASP A 8 8.86 11.80 0.98
C ASP A 8 7.35 12.08 0.85
N PHE A 9 6.96 13.20 0.23
CA PHE A 9 5.54 13.51 -0.03
C PHE A 9 4.90 12.55 -1.03
N TRP A 10 5.60 12.18 -2.10
CA TRP A 10 5.09 11.22 -3.09
C TRP A 10 4.76 9.90 -2.42
N ARG A 11 5.76 9.32 -1.71
CA ARG A 11 5.58 8.06 -0.99
C ARG A 11 4.46 8.18 0.04
N ALA A 12 4.37 9.28 0.76
CA ALA A 12 3.30 9.47 1.73
C ALA A 12 1.90 9.54 1.10
N ILE A 13 1.75 10.18 -0.06
CA ILE A 13 0.47 10.23 -0.80
C ILE A 13 0.04 8.83 -1.25
N ILE A 14 0.97 8.04 -1.80
CA ILE A 14 0.71 6.67 -2.27
C ILE A 14 0.38 5.74 -1.09
N LEU A 15 1.16 5.81 -0.01
CA LEU A 15 1.06 4.88 1.11
C LEU A 15 -0.02 5.25 2.14
N TYR A 16 -0.30 6.53 2.36
CA TYR A 16 -1.16 6.98 3.46
C TYR A 16 -2.31 7.88 3.02
N GLY A 17 -2.29 8.39 1.79
CA GLY A 17 -3.41 9.16 1.29
C GLY A 17 -4.68 8.32 1.22
N ARG A 18 -5.81 8.89 1.63
CA ARG A 18 -7.12 8.23 1.63
C ARG A 18 -7.52 7.70 0.25
N ASN A 19 -7.98 6.44 0.17
CA ASN A 19 -8.39 5.81 -1.08
C ASN A 19 -9.82 5.27 -0.97
N MET A 20 -10.74 5.86 -1.73
CA MET A 20 -12.11 5.34 -1.94
C MET A 20 -12.19 4.43 -3.17
N SER A 21 -11.23 4.59 -4.08
CA SER A 21 -11.01 3.81 -5.28
C SER A 21 -9.50 3.70 -5.53
N THR A 22 -9.10 2.93 -6.53
CA THR A 22 -7.70 2.81 -6.96
C THR A 22 -7.23 4.01 -7.79
N TYR A 23 -8.08 5.02 -8.04
CA TYR A 23 -7.79 6.12 -8.98
C TYR A 23 -6.48 6.86 -8.70
N LYS A 24 -6.08 6.97 -7.42
CA LYS A 24 -4.79 7.56 -7.05
C LYS A 24 -3.62 6.74 -7.59
N MET A 25 -3.71 5.41 -7.55
CA MET A 25 -2.69 4.54 -8.12
C MET A 25 -2.69 4.65 -9.63
N GLY A 26 -3.87 4.65 -10.27
CA GLY A 26 -4.01 4.90 -11.70
C GLY A 26 -3.34 6.20 -12.15
N LEU A 27 -3.66 7.31 -11.50
CA LEU A 27 -3.10 8.62 -11.84
C LEU A 27 -1.59 8.66 -11.54
N GLY A 28 -1.16 8.14 -10.40
CA GLY A 28 0.25 8.10 -10.04
C GLY A 28 1.08 7.29 -11.02
N ASN A 29 0.56 6.17 -11.53
CA ASN A 29 1.23 5.38 -12.58
C ASN A 29 1.43 6.19 -13.87
N LEU A 30 0.41 6.94 -14.30
CA LEU A 30 0.53 7.82 -15.48
C LEU A 30 1.49 8.98 -15.24
N LEU A 31 1.44 9.60 -14.06
CA LEU A 31 2.36 10.69 -13.69
C LEU A 31 3.82 10.24 -13.74
N ILE A 32 4.13 9.03 -13.24
CA ILE A 32 5.47 8.44 -13.36
C ILE A 32 5.84 8.25 -14.85
N ASN A 33 4.93 7.67 -15.65
CA ASN A 33 5.17 7.44 -17.08
C ASN A 33 5.46 8.75 -17.83
N TYR A 34 4.62 9.78 -17.66
CA TYR A 34 4.81 11.08 -18.30
C TYR A 34 6.10 11.76 -17.85
N ALA A 35 6.40 11.76 -16.54
CA ALA A 35 7.62 12.36 -16.01
C ALA A 35 8.89 11.65 -16.51
N SER A 36 8.85 10.32 -16.62
CA SER A 36 9.97 9.51 -17.16
C SER A 36 10.24 9.77 -18.65
N LYS A 37 9.22 10.22 -19.39
CA LYS A 37 9.31 10.65 -20.79
C LYS A 37 9.59 12.16 -20.94
N ASN A 38 9.73 12.87 -19.81
CA ASN A 38 9.84 14.33 -19.77
C ASN A 38 8.66 15.07 -20.44
N SER A 39 7.46 14.48 -20.41
CA SER A 39 6.23 15.11 -20.90
C SER A 39 5.71 16.10 -19.87
N GLN A 40 5.88 17.40 -20.13
CA GLN A 40 5.52 18.44 -19.15
C GLN A 40 4.05 18.88 -19.22
N LYS A 41 3.43 18.81 -20.39
CA LYS A 41 2.08 19.31 -20.64
C LYS A 41 1.27 18.25 -21.39
N ILE A 42 0.26 17.70 -20.72
CA ILE A 42 -0.54 16.57 -21.21
C ILE A 42 -1.98 17.05 -21.41
N PRO A 43 -2.57 16.93 -22.60
CA PRO A 43 -4.00 17.19 -22.81
C PRO A 43 -4.87 16.32 -21.90
N LEU A 44 -5.92 16.89 -21.30
CA LEU A 44 -6.80 16.15 -20.39
C LEU A 44 -7.57 15.02 -21.08
N HIS A 45 -7.88 15.18 -22.37
CA HIS A 45 -8.47 14.11 -23.18
C HIS A 45 -7.50 12.91 -23.30
N GLU A 46 -6.24 13.17 -23.67
CA GLU A 46 -5.17 12.15 -23.72
C GLU A 46 -4.97 11.49 -22.35
N LEU A 47 -4.91 12.27 -21.26
CA LEU A 47 -4.85 11.72 -19.90
C LEU A 47 -6.01 10.77 -19.61
N SER A 48 -7.22 11.09 -20.06
CA SER A 48 -8.40 10.25 -19.84
C SER A 48 -8.38 8.98 -20.67
N GLU A 49 -7.91 9.04 -21.92
CA GLU A 49 -7.68 7.85 -22.74
C GLU A 49 -6.68 6.90 -22.07
N ASP A 50 -5.53 7.43 -21.67
CA ASP A 50 -4.48 6.65 -20.99
C ASP A 50 -4.97 6.10 -19.66
N PHE A 51 -5.73 6.89 -18.89
CA PHE A 51 -6.33 6.43 -17.65
C PHE A 51 -7.34 5.31 -17.88
N LEU A 52 -8.17 5.39 -18.90
CA LEU A 52 -9.07 4.28 -19.23
C LEU A 52 -8.29 3.03 -19.66
N ASN A 53 -7.27 3.19 -20.50
CA ASN A 53 -6.47 2.08 -21.04
C ASN A 53 -5.76 1.27 -19.94
N ILE A 54 -5.09 1.91 -18.98
CA ILE A 54 -4.36 1.20 -17.91
C ILE A 54 -5.28 0.39 -16.98
N TYR A 55 -6.58 0.66 -17.00
CA TYR A 55 -7.58 -0.06 -16.22
C TYR A 55 -8.20 -1.24 -16.96
N GLN A 56 -8.17 -1.26 -18.31
CA GLN A 56 -8.85 -2.28 -19.12
C GLN A 56 -8.45 -3.70 -18.73
N ASP A 57 -7.14 -3.98 -18.64
CA ASP A 57 -6.63 -5.31 -18.30
C ASP A 57 -7.02 -5.72 -16.88
N ARG A 58 -7.00 -4.78 -15.94
CA ARG A 58 -7.37 -5.02 -14.53
C ARG A 58 -8.85 -5.33 -14.39
N VAL A 59 -9.71 -4.55 -15.07
CA VAL A 59 -11.17 -4.78 -15.07
C VAL A 59 -11.52 -6.08 -15.80
N LYS A 60 -10.87 -6.37 -16.94
CA LYS A 60 -11.05 -7.62 -17.68
C LYS A 60 -10.65 -8.84 -16.84
N ALA A 61 -9.63 -8.71 -16.00
CA ALA A 61 -9.23 -9.73 -15.03
C ALA A 61 -10.13 -9.80 -13.79
N GLY A 62 -11.24 -9.04 -13.75
CA GLY A 62 -12.19 -9.04 -12.63
C GLY A 62 -11.68 -8.36 -11.37
N LYS A 63 -10.61 -7.56 -11.44
CA LYS A 63 -10.05 -6.89 -10.27
C LYS A 63 -10.87 -5.65 -9.90
N PRO A 64 -11.41 -5.54 -8.67
CA PRO A 64 -12.26 -4.43 -8.29
C PRO A 64 -11.44 -3.15 -8.02
N GLN A 65 -11.93 -2.02 -8.52
CA GLN A 65 -11.27 -0.71 -8.43
C GLN A 65 -11.88 0.20 -7.35
N GLY A 66 -12.89 -0.31 -6.65
CA GLY A 66 -13.55 0.32 -5.52
C GLY A 66 -14.27 -0.74 -4.69
N ARG A 67 -14.64 -0.41 -3.46
CA ARG A 67 -15.35 -1.34 -2.56
C ARG A 67 -16.65 -1.81 -3.21
N ARG A 68 -16.85 -3.13 -3.18
CA ARG A 68 -18.11 -3.75 -3.61
C ARG A 68 -19.08 -3.84 -2.46
N ASN A 69 -20.37 -3.79 -2.76
CA ASN A 69 -21.47 -4.13 -1.85
C ASN A 69 -22.49 -4.99 -2.61
N ILE A 70 -22.87 -6.15 -2.08
CA ILE A 70 -24.00 -6.92 -2.62
C ILE A 70 -25.26 -6.45 -1.91
N ILE A 71 -26.20 -5.84 -2.65
CA ILE A 71 -27.49 -5.40 -2.11
C ILE A 71 -28.57 -6.09 -2.93
N ASN A 72 -29.35 -6.95 -2.27
CA ASN A 72 -30.42 -7.75 -2.89
C ASN A 72 -29.93 -8.60 -4.07
N GLY A 73 -28.75 -9.23 -3.94
CA GLY A 73 -28.17 -10.06 -4.99
C GLY A 73 -27.55 -9.29 -6.17
N VAL A 74 -27.55 -7.95 -6.13
CA VAL A 74 -26.93 -7.11 -7.16
C VAL A 74 -25.65 -6.47 -6.61
N GLU A 75 -24.57 -6.61 -7.35
CA GLU A 75 -23.30 -5.94 -7.05
C GLU A 75 -23.43 -4.43 -7.29
N LYS A 76 -23.15 -3.65 -6.25
CA LYS A 76 -23.08 -2.19 -6.27
C LYS A 76 -21.67 -1.73 -5.89
N GLY A 77 -21.34 -0.49 -6.24
CA GLY A 77 -20.03 0.11 -5.96
C GLY A 77 -19.02 0.00 -7.10
N LEU A 78 -19.47 -0.30 -8.32
CA LEU A 78 -18.66 -0.11 -9.51
C LEU A 78 -18.25 1.36 -9.64
N THR A 79 -16.94 1.58 -9.77
CA THR A 79 -16.39 2.89 -10.09
C THR A 79 -16.76 3.29 -11.52
N TYR A 80 -16.71 4.57 -11.85
CA TYR A 80 -17.03 5.05 -13.20
C TYR A 80 -16.13 4.41 -14.27
N VAL A 81 -14.83 4.25 -14.00
CA VAL A 81 -13.92 3.56 -14.92
C VAL A 81 -14.33 2.11 -15.16
N GLU A 82 -14.79 1.40 -14.14
CA GLU A 82 -15.25 0.02 -14.31
C GLU A 82 -16.54 -0.05 -15.13
N GLN A 83 -17.49 0.85 -14.86
CA GLN A 83 -18.73 0.95 -15.63
C GLN A 83 -18.44 1.20 -17.11
N GLU A 84 -17.58 2.17 -17.42
CA GLU A 84 -17.22 2.48 -18.81
C GLU A 84 -16.39 1.36 -19.46
N SER A 85 -15.46 0.74 -18.74
CA SER A 85 -14.68 -0.39 -19.25
C SER A 85 -15.57 -1.59 -19.58
N GLN A 86 -16.56 -1.90 -18.75
CA GLN A 86 -17.52 -2.98 -18.99
C GLN A 86 -18.39 -2.70 -20.22
N LYS A 87 -18.87 -1.46 -20.40
CA LYS A 87 -19.64 -1.07 -21.60
C LYS A 87 -18.83 -1.24 -22.88
N ILE A 88 -17.55 -0.85 -22.86
CA ILE A 88 -16.64 -1.03 -24.00
C ILE A 88 -16.48 -2.51 -24.35
N LEU A 89 -16.30 -3.36 -23.34
CA LEU A 89 -16.14 -4.81 -23.53
C LEU A 89 -17.41 -5.49 -24.08
N GLN A 90 -18.60 -5.04 -23.67
CA GLN A 90 -19.88 -5.64 -24.04
C GLN A 90 -20.40 -5.17 -25.41
N ASP A 91 -20.39 -3.86 -25.65
CA ASP A 91 -21.14 -3.27 -26.76
C ASP A 91 -20.26 -2.80 -27.93
N GLY A 92 -18.93 -2.77 -27.76
CA GLY A 92 -18.00 -2.18 -28.74
C GLY A 92 -18.30 -0.71 -29.07
N LYS A 93 -19.15 -0.03 -28.28
CA LYS A 93 -19.72 1.28 -28.60
C LYS A 93 -19.12 2.41 -27.77
N ASN A 94 -18.70 3.43 -28.53
CA ASN A 94 -18.35 4.81 -28.20
C ASN A 94 -17.27 5.01 -27.13
N LYS A 95 -16.04 4.58 -27.46
CA LYS A 95 -14.80 4.90 -26.73
C LYS A 95 -14.72 6.40 -26.39
N GLU A 96 -15.10 7.27 -27.31
CA GLU A 96 -15.08 8.73 -27.08
C GLU A 96 -16.01 9.17 -25.95
N LYS A 97 -17.23 8.62 -25.87
CA LYS A 97 -18.12 8.89 -24.74
C LYS A 97 -17.52 8.41 -23.41
N ALA A 98 -16.96 7.20 -23.39
CA ALA A 98 -16.32 6.64 -22.20
C ALA A 98 -15.14 7.50 -21.73
N VAL A 99 -14.31 7.99 -22.66
CA VAL A 99 -13.20 8.90 -22.38
C VAL A 99 -13.71 10.21 -21.75
N ASN A 100 -14.78 10.79 -22.29
CA ASN A 100 -15.39 12.00 -21.72
C ASN A 100 -16.00 11.76 -20.33
N ASP A 101 -16.68 10.64 -20.13
CA ASP A 101 -17.28 10.27 -18.84
C ASP A 101 -16.21 9.99 -17.77
N VAL A 102 -15.10 9.33 -18.13
CA VAL A 102 -13.95 9.11 -17.25
C VAL A 102 -13.25 10.41 -16.89
N LEU A 103 -13.06 11.31 -17.86
CA LEU A 103 -12.44 12.62 -17.65
C LEU A 103 -13.21 13.40 -16.58
N LYS A 104 -14.52 13.55 -16.78
CA LYS A 104 -15.36 14.31 -15.87
C LYS A 104 -15.48 13.66 -14.50
N ASN A 105 -15.80 12.37 -14.44
CA ASN A 105 -16.24 11.73 -13.19
C ASN A 105 -15.08 11.10 -12.39
N SER A 106 -14.07 10.57 -13.08
CA SER A 106 -12.95 9.88 -12.42
C SER A 106 -11.74 10.78 -12.23
N LEU A 107 -11.45 11.66 -13.18
CA LEU A 107 -10.32 12.58 -13.13
C LEU A 107 -10.70 13.91 -12.46
N GLU A 108 -11.44 14.78 -13.15
CA GLU A 108 -11.71 16.16 -12.72
C GLU A 108 -12.46 16.26 -11.38
N ASN A 109 -13.54 15.51 -11.22
CA ASN A 109 -14.34 15.56 -9.99
C ASN A 109 -13.76 14.77 -8.82
N MET A 110 -12.70 13.98 -9.07
CA MET A 110 -12.20 13.01 -8.12
C MET A 110 -10.68 13.12 -7.96
N VAL A 111 -9.91 12.30 -8.68
CA VAL A 111 -8.49 12.11 -8.32
C VAL A 111 -7.66 13.37 -8.59
N LEU A 112 -7.94 14.14 -9.65
CA LEU A 112 -7.16 15.34 -9.95
C LEU A 112 -7.25 16.39 -8.83
N LYS A 113 -8.42 16.52 -8.19
CA LYS A 113 -8.65 17.42 -7.05
C LYS A 113 -8.04 16.93 -5.74
N LYS A 114 -7.91 15.60 -5.56
CA LYS A 114 -7.65 14.97 -4.26
C LYS A 114 -6.26 14.32 -4.15
N PHE A 115 -5.53 14.15 -5.24
CA PHE A 115 -4.23 13.44 -5.26
C PHE A 115 -3.24 14.03 -4.25
N HIS A 116 -3.16 15.36 -4.20
CA HIS A 116 -2.25 16.12 -3.33
C HIS A 116 -2.70 16.24 -1.87
N THR A 117 -3.77 15.55 -1.48
CA THR A 117 -4.29 15.59 -0.10
C THR A 117 -3.70 14.49 0.77
N LEU A 118 -3.06 14.88 1.87
CA LEU A 118 -2.51 14.02 2.91
C LEU A 118 -3.03 14.49 4.27
N PHE A 119 -3.57 13.59 5.09
CA PHE A 119 -4.14 13.92 6.41
C PHE A 119 -5.10 15.13 6.40
N LYS A 120 -5.97 15.21 5.38
CA LYS A 120 -6.94 16.30 5.15
C LYS A 120 -6.31 17.67 4.83
N ARG A 121 -5.01 17.74 4.53
CA ARG A 121 -4.29 18.95 4.13
C ARG A 121 -3.70 18.79 2.74
N GLN A 122 -3.52 19.88 2.00
CA GLN A 122 -2.78 19.86 0.73
C GLN A 122 -1.28 19.83 1.03
N ILE A 123 -0.52 19.07 0.25
CA ILE A 123 0.95 19.13 0.31
C ILE A 123 1.44 20.51 -0.16
N PRO A 124 2.58 21.00 0.38
CA PRO A 124 3.07 22.34 0.06
C PRO A 124 3.56 22.50 -1.38
N GLU A 125 4.12 21.44 -1.97
CA GLU A 125 4.63 21.44 -3.34
C GLU A 125 3.88 20.41 -4.18
N PRO A 126 2.90 20.81 -5.00
CA PRO A 126 2.13 19.89 -5.82
C PRO A 126 2.99 19.30 -6.94
N PHE A 127 2.65 18.09 -7.38
CA PHE A 127 3.33 17.37 -8.47
C PHE A 127 2.84 17.79 -9.86
N TYR A 128 1.63 18.33 -9.93
CA TYR A 128 1.04 18.85 -11.15
C TYR A 128 0.06 19.98 -10.84
N LYS A 129 -0.27 20.77 -11.86
CA LYS A 129 -1.40 21.71 -11.90
C LYS A 129 -2.31 21.34 -13.06
N THR A 130 -3.57 21.75 -12.99
CA THR A 130 -4.56 21.52 -14.06
C THR A 130 -5.05 22.85 -14.60
N THR A 131 -5.23 22.93 -15.91
CA THR A 131 -6.06 23.94 -16.59
C THR A 131 -7.32 23.26 -17.11
N ASP A 132 -8.19 24.00 -17.79
CA ASP A 132 -9.41 23.45 -18.40
C ASP A 132 -9.14 22.40 -19.49
N THR A 133 -7.91 22.34 -19.99
CA THR A 133 -7.55 21.50 -21.14
C THR A 133 -6.31 20.65 -20.91
N HIS A 134 -5.46 20.96 -19.93
CA HIS A 134 -4.19 20.28 -19.74
C HIS A 134 -3.85 19.98 -18.27
N LEU A 135 -3.13 18.90 -18.08
CA LEU A 135 -2.32 18.61 -16.90
C LEU A 135 -0.89 19.13 -17.14
N ILE A 136 -0.38 19.94 -16.22
CA ILE A 136 0.97 20.54 -16.29
C ILE A 136 1.80 19.97 -15.15
N LEU A 137 2.78 19.12 -15.45
CA LEU A 137 3.69 18.57 -14.45
C LEU A 137 4.57 19.66 -13.86
N GLN A 138 4.89 19.54 -12.57
CA GLN A 138 5.79 20.46 -11.88
C GLN A 138 7.18 19.83 -11.73
N ASP A 139 8.20 20.66 -11.49
CA ASP A 139 9.59 20.23 -11.29
C ASP A 139 9.72 19.23 -10.13
N SER A 140 8.88 19.38 -9.09
CA SER A 140 8.78 18.47 -7.95
C SER A 140 8.51 17.01 -8.36
N LEU A 141 7.86 16.78 -9.51
CA LEU A 141 7.61 15.45 -10.07
C LEU A 141 8.65 15.07 -11.12
N LEU A 142 8.97 15.98 -12.04
CA LEU A 142 9.93 15.72 -13.12
C LEU A 142 11.29 15.31 -12.55
N ASN A 143 11.80 16.08 -11.58
CA ASN A 143 13.07 15.79 -10.92
C ASN A 143 13.07 14.46 -10.15
N LEU A 144 11.90 13.90 -9.81
CA LEU A 144 11.83 12.59 -9.15
C LEU A 144 11.95 11.41 -10.13
N PHE A 145 11.52 11.55 -11.38
CA PHE A 145 11.34 10.39 -12.27
C PHE A 145 12.08 10.48 -13.61
N THR A 146 12.63 11.63 -13.99
CA THR A 146 13.34 11.77 -15.28
C THR A 146 14.66 10.99 -15.35
N ASP A 147 15.40 10.87 -14.25
CA ASP A 147 16.72 10.21 -14.21
C ASP A 147 16.67 8.70 -13.92
N LYS A 148 15.46 8.12 -13.79
CA LYS A 148 15.20 6.72 -13.44
C LYS A 148 15.82 6.25 -12.12
N GLN A 149 16.29 7.13 -11.24
CA GLN A 149 16.83 6.72 -9.93
C GLN A 149 15.75 6.20 -8.98
N ASN A 150 14.48 6.52 -9.23
CA ASN A 150 13.35 6.16 -8.38
C ASN A 150 12.40 5.11 -9.01
N THR A 151 12.92 4.20 -9.86
CA THR A 151 12.14 3.10 -10.47
C THR A 151 11.39 2.25 -9.44
N VAL A 152 12.00 2.05 -8.27
CA VAL A 152 11.44 1.33 -7.12
C VAL A 152 10.10 1.91 -6.65
N MET A 153 9.91 3.22 -6.78
CA MET A 153 8.66 3.89 -6.38
C MET A 153 7.52 3.58 -7.36
N GLY A 154 7.83 3.21 -8.60
CA GLY A 154 6.86 2.67 -9.55
C GLY A 154 6.38 1.28 -9.14
N SER A 155 7.30 0.38 -8.77
CA SER A 155 6.92 -0.95 -8.25
C SER A 155 6.18 -0.87 -6.91
N GLU A 156 6.54 0.08 -6.04
CA GLU A 156 5.81 0.36 -4.79
C GLU A 156 4.36 0.77 -5.08
N LEU A 157 4.16 1.68 -6.04
CA LEU A 157 2.83 2.11 -6.46
C LEU A 157 2.01 0.97 -7.06
N LEU A 158 2.58 0.15 -7.93
CA LEU A 158 1.87 -0.98 -8.55
C LEU A 158 1.51 -2.04 -7.50
N SER A 159 2.43 -2.34 -6.58
CA SER A 159 2.16 -3.23 -5.44
C SER A 159 1.01 -2.70 -4.59
N ARG A 160 0.98 -1.38 -4.37
CA ARG A 160 -0.09 -0.71 -3.63
C ARG A 160 -1.43 -0.76 -4.36
N TRP A 161 -1.42 -0.68 -5.69
CA TRP A 161 -2.63 -0.86 -6.49
C TRP A 161 -3.19 -2.27 -6.32
N ASP A 162 -2.36 -3.30 -6.48
CA ASP A 162 -2.79 -4.69 -6.33
C ASP A 162 -3.35 -4.97 -4.92
N LEU A 163 -2.76 -4.37 -3.89
CA LEU A 163 -3.27 -4.43 -2.51
C LEU A 163 -4.66 -3.80 -2.36
N LEU A 164 -4.90 -2.64 -2.97
CA LEU A 164 -6.22 -2.00 -2.92
C LEU A 164 -7.28 -2.86 -3.61
N GLU A 165 -6.96 -3.44 -4.77
CA GLU A 165 -7.85 -4.35 -5.50
C GLU A 165 -8.17 -5.60 -4.69
N PHE A 166 -7.15 -6.23 -4.09
CA PHE A 166 -7.34 -7.36 -3.20
C PHE A 166 -8.26 -6.99 -2.03
N GLY A 167 -8.01 -5.85 -1.39
CA GLY A 167 -8.82 -5.37 -0.28
C GLY A 167 -10.27 -5.09 -0.65
N PHE A 168 -10.52 -4.51 -1.83
CA PHE A 168 -11.87 -4.22 -2.30
C PHE A 168 -12.66 -5.45 -2.71
N GLY A 169 -11.99 -6.52 -3.15
CA GLY A 169 -12.63 -7.79 -3.52
C GLY A 169 -12.95 -8.70 -2.34
N ASN A 170 -12.15 -8.61 -1.26
CA ASN A 170 -12.14 -9.64 -0.23
C ASN A 170 -12.73 -9.20 1.12
N ILE A 171 -12.90 -7.90 1.38
CA ILE A 171 -13.46 -7.37 2.65
C ILE A 171 -14.98 -7.20 2.52
N GLN A 172 -15.68 -8.30 2.25
CA GLN A 172 -17.14 -8.33 2.30
C GLN A 172 -17.71 -9.31 3.31
N ASP A 173 -16.91 -10.24 3.81
CA ASP A 173 -17.38 -11.22 4.80
C ASP A 173 -16.57 -11.08 6.09
N ASN A 174 -17.24 -11.33 7.21
CA ASN A 174 -16.69 -11.41 8.57
C ASN A 174 -15.64 -12.53 8.74
N GLU A 175 -14.94 -12.93 7.69
CA GLU A 175 -14.08 -14.12 7.58
C GLU A 175 -12.60 -13.71 7.59
N SER A 176 -11.80 -14.40 8.41
CA SER A 176 -10.37 -14.11 8.57
C SER A 176 -9.60 -14.59 7.35
N VAL A 177 -8.52 -13.89 7.02
CA VAL A 177 -7.54 -14.40 6.06
C VAL A 177 -6.62 -15.35 6.83
N GLU A 178 -6.75 -16.65 6.60
CA GLU A 178 -5.85 -17.67 7.13
C GLU A 178 -4.84 -18.06 6.04
N ILE A 179 -3.59 -18.32 6.40
CA ILE A 179 -2.58 -18.88 5.49
C ILE A 179 -2.37 -20.34 5.89
N GLU A 180 -2.04 -21.21 4.94
CA GLU A 180 -1.68 -22.60 5.23
C GLU A 180 -0.26 -22.66 5.85
N GLU A 181 -0.04 -23.68 6.70
CA GLU A 181 1.19 -23.89 7.50
C GLU A 181 2.51 -23.85 6.68
N ASN A 182 2.44 -24.15 5.38
CA ASN A 182 3.60 -24.15 4.50
C ASN A 182 3.93 -22.77 3.90
N LEU A 183 3.17 -21.73 4.26
CA LEU A 183 3.29 -20.39 3.70
C LEU A 183 3.20 -20.39 2.16
N GLU A 184 2.60 -21.39 1.52
CA GLU A 184 2.46 -21.40 0.05
C GLU A 184 1.11 -20.84 -0.40
N PHE A 185 0.08 -20.86 0.46
CA PHE A 185 -1.29 -20.50 0.11
C PHE A 185 -2.02 -19.73 1.23
N VAL A 186 -2.70 -18.64 0.88
CA VAL A 186 -3.83 -18.03 1.58
C VAL A 186 -5.10 -18.83 1.35
N VAL A 187 -5.82 -19.13 2.41
CA VAL A 187 -7.15 -19.74 2.38
C VAL A 187 -8.20 -18.67 2.63
N GLN A 188 -9.07 -18.47 1.64
CA GLN A 188 -10.33 -17.73 1.81
C GLN A 188 -11.46 -18.61 1.28
N LYS A 189 -12.51 -18.87 2.08
CA LYS A 189 -13.66 -19.71 1.69
C LYS A 189 -13.30 -21.10 1.13
N LYS A 190 -12.29 -21.79 1.69
CA LYS A 190 -11.77 -23.07 1.15
C LYS A 190 -11.21 -22.99 -0.29
N GLN A 191 -10.99 -21.78 -0.83
CA GLN A 191 -10.24 -21.58 -2.06
C GLN A 191 -8.78 -21.28 -1.72
N ARG A 192 -7.88 -22.15 -2.18
CA ARG A 192 -6.43 -21.98 -2.05
C ARG A 192 -5.95 -20.92 -3.02
N THR A 193 -5.24 -19.92 -2.51
CA THR A 193 -4.67 -18.83 -3.29
C THR A 193 -3.21 -18.68 -2.90
N GLN A 194 -2.25 -18.65 -3.82
CA GLN A 194 -0.83 -18.63 -3.42
C GLN A 194 -0.45 -17.44 -2.51
N ILE A 195 0.46 -17.63 -1.54
CA ILE A 195 0.97 -16.56 -0.65
C ILE A 195 1.65 -15.44 -1.42
N SER A 196 2.14 -15.72 -2.63
CA SER A 196 2.66 -14.72 -3.56
C SER A 196 1.68 -13.57 -3.74
N ARG A 197 0.36 -13.82 -3.59
CA ARG A 197 -0.69 -12.78 -3.61
C ARG A 197 -0.69 -11.85 -2.40
N LEU A 198 -0.08 -12.22 -1.26
CA LEU A 198 0.12 -11.35 -0.10
C LEU A 198 1.41 -10.53 -0.19
N ARG A 199 2.34 -10.84 -1.09
CA ARG A 199 3.56 -10.02 -1.23
C ARG A 199 3.24 -8.56 -1.55
N PRO A 200 2.36 -8.24 -2.53
CA PRO A 200 1.96 -6.85 -2.76
C PRO A 200 1.29 -6.20 -1.55
N VAL A 201 0.51 -7.01 -0.79
CA VAL A 201 -0.16 -6.58 0.44
C VAL A 201 0.88 -6.19 1.48
N LEU A 202 1.73 -7.11 1.91
CA LEU A 202 2.75 -6.88 2.94
C LEU A 202 3.77 -5.81 2.51
N ASN A 203 4.12 -5.75 1.22
CA ASN A 203 5.05 -4.76 0.68
C ASN A 203 4.51 -3.32 0.84
N GLY A 204 3.20 -3.14 0.68
CA GLY A 204 2.53 -1.86 0.90
C GLY A 204 2.68 -1.27 2.31
N TYR A 205 3.22 -2.04 3.27
CA TYR A 205 3.50 -1.63 4.65
C TYR A 205 4.98 -1.78 5.05
N GLN A 206 5.83 -2.23 4.14
CA GLN A 206 7.25 -2.50 4.37
C GLN A 206 8.20 -1.76 3.42
N ASN A 207 7.66 -0.91 2.55
CA ASN A 207 8.45 0.01 1.73
C ASN A 207 9.49 -0.68 0.81
N ASN A 208 9.19 -1.88 0.30
CA ASN A 208 10.17 -2.66 -0.45
C ASN A 208 11.47 -2.92 0.33
N GLU A 209 11.42 -2.95 1.67
CA GLU A 209 12.56 -3.24 2.53
C GLU A 209 12.33 -4.56 3.29
N CYS A 210 13.41 -5.34 3.40
CA CYS A 210 13.43 -6.56 4.19
C CYS A 210 13.22 -6.22 5.67
N PHE A 211 12.26 -6.87 6.31
CA PHE A 211 11.93 -6.61 7.71
C PHE A 211 13.14 -6.77 8.64
N TYR A 212 14.01 -7.72 8.32
CA TYR A 212 15.12 -8.16 9.16
C TYR A 212 16.42 -7.40 8.99
N CYS A 213 16.76 -6.98 7.76
CA CYS A 213 18.03 -6.31 7.51
C CYS A 213 17.86 -4.83 7.09
N GLY A 214 16.63 -4.40 6.80
CA GLY A 214 16.32 -3.04 6.35
C GLY A 214 16.84 -2.69 4.94
N ALA A 215 17.50 -3.62 4.25
CA ALA A 215 17.91 -3.42 2.88
C ALA A 215 16.74 -3.65 1.91
N GLU A 216 16.85 -3.09 0.71
CA GLU A 216 15.85 -3.24 -0.34
C GLU A 216 15.60 -4.71 -0.71
N LEU A 217 14.32 -5.07 -0.86
CA LEU A 217 13.89 -6.40 -1.27
C LEU A 217 14.25 -6.65 -2.73
N PHE A 218 14.77 -7.84 -2.99
CA PHE A 218 14.99 -8.39 -4.32
C PHE A 218 14.49 -9.83 -4.33
N ASP A 219 14.11 -10.32 -5.52
CA ASP A 219 13.65 -11.69 -5.66
C ASP A 219 14.78 -12.71 -5.44
N PRO A 220 14.51 -13.86 -4.79
CA PRO A 220 13.20 -14.26 -4.27
C PRO A 220 12.85 -13.59 -2.92
N ILE A 221 11.65 -12.99 -2.86
CA ILE A 221 11.07 -12.42 -1.62
C ILE A 221 10.34 -13.51 -0.85
N HIS A 222 10.67 -13.70 0.43
CA HIS A 222 9.99 -14.65 1.31
C HIS A 222 8.98 -13.92 2.22
N VAL A 223 7.86 -14.59 2.50
CA VAL A 223 6.98 -14.23 3.62
C VAL A 223 7.44 -15.05 4.83
N ASP A 224 7.60 -14.42 5.97
CA ASP A 224 8.03 -15.07 7.21
C ASP A 224 7.11 -14.71 8.39
N HIS A 225 7.01 -15.64 9.33
CA HIS A 225 6.39 -15.46 10.63
C HIS A 225 7.43 -14.91 11.60
N VAL A 226 7.27 -13.67 12.06
CA VAL A 226 8.21 -13.06 13.02
C VAL A 226 8.29 -13.90 14.28
N ILE A 227 7.14 -14.18 14.90
CA ILE A 227 7.05 -15.18 15.97
C ILE A 227 6.83 -16.55 15.32
N PRO A 228 7.71 -17.55 15.55
CA PRO A 228 7.68 -18.82 14.81
C PRO A 228 6.31 -19.51 14.82
N HIS A 229 5.86 -19.97 13.65
CA HIS A 229 4.60 -20.70 13.51
C HIS A 229 4.57 -21.96 14.39
N THR A 230 5.69 -22.69 14.44
CA THR A 230 5.91 -23.84 15.34
C THR A 230 5.62 -23.52 16.83
N ALA A 231 5.71 -22.24 17.21
CA ALA A 231 5.38 -21.78 18.55
C ALA A 231 3.90 -21.40 18.75
N ILE A 232 3.28 -20.67 17.84
CA ILE A 232 1.96 -20.05 18.08
C ILE A 232 0.81 -20.65 17.25
N GLN A 233 1.13 -21.47 16.23
CA GLN A 233 0.19 -22.29 15.46
C GLN A 233 -0.97 -21.50 14.83
N HIS A 234 -0.65 -20.33 14.28
CA HIS A 234 -1.59 -19.56 13.46
C HIS A 234 -0.87 -18.71 12.43
N ASP A 235 -1.62 -18.39 11.39
CA ASP A 235 -1.15 -17.66 10.22
C ASP A 235 -1.69 -16.22 10.13
N GLU A 236 -2.17 -15.68 11.26
CA GLU A 236 -2.72 -14.33 11.32
C GLU A 236 -1.75 -13.26 10.77
N ILE A 237 -2.28 -12.40 9.89
CA ILE A 237 -1.51 -11.44 9.09
C ILE A 237 -0.69 -10.41 9.88
N TRP A 238 -1.02 -10.19 11.15
CA TRP A 238 -0.25 -9.31 12.02
C TRP A 238 1.16 -9.83 12.30
N ASN A 239 1.39 -11.15 12.17
CA ASN A 239 2.68 -11.80 12.43
C ASN A 239 3.54 -11.99 11.18
N LEU A 240 3.01 -11.64 10.01
CA LEU A 240 3.66 -11.90 8.72
C LEU A 240 4.43 -10.70 8.20
N VAL A 241 5.62 -10.96 7.66
CA VAL A 241 6.51 -9.93 7.11
C VAL A 241 7.20 -10.40 5.83
N LEU A 242 7.63 -9.45 4.99
CA LEU A 242 8.53 -9.72 3.86
C LEU A 242 9.99 -9.70 4.29
N SER A 243 10.76 -10.61 3.73
CA SER A 243 12.20 -10.72 3.95
C SER A 243 12.92 -11.26 2.72
N HIS A 244 14.24 -11.06 2.66
CA HIS A 244 15.09 -11.83 1.75
C HIS A 244 15.06 -13.31 2.15
N GLU A 245 15.16 -14.20 1.17
CA GLU A 245 15.35 -15.64 1.39
C GLU A 245 16.44 -15.91 2.44
N GLN A 246 17.63 -15.30 2.29
CA GLN A 246 18.74 -15.53 3.22
C GLN A 246 18.41 -15.08 4.66
N CYS A 247 17.68 -13.97 4.84
CA CYS A 247 17.28 -13.51 6.17
C CYS A 247 16.25 -14.46 6.79
N ASN A 248 15.27 -14.90 6.00
CA ASN A 248 14.26 -15.85 6.43
C ASN A 248 14.92 -17.18 6.84
N LEU A 249 15.76 -17.76 5.98
CA LEU A 249 16.44 -19.02 6.25
C LEU A 249 17.39 -18.94 7.45
N TRP A 250 18.02 -17.77 7.66
CA TRP A 250 18.89 -17.57 8.82
C TRP A 250 18.11 -17.49 10.14
N LYS A 251 16.95 -16.82 10.14
CA LYS A 251 16.06 -16.82 11.30
C LYS A 251 15.44 -18.20 11.52
N SER A 252 14.93 -18.82 10.45
CA SER A 252 14.20 -20.09 10.48
C SER A 252 13.09 -20.06 11.56
N ASP A 253 12.95 -21.14 12.33
CA ASP A 253 12.02 -21.27 13.47
C ASP A 253 12.57 -20.70 14.79
N SER A 254 13.67 -19.93 14.75
CA SER A 254 14.25 -19.34 15.95
C SER A 254 13.41 -18.18 16.49
N LEU A 255 13.44 -17.99 17.81
CA LEU A 255 12.78 -16.89 18.49
C LEU A 255 13.53 -15.57 18.20
N PRO A 256 12.91 -14.56 17.57
CA PRO A 256 13.61 -13.32 17.29
C PRO A 256 13.85 -12.52 18.59
N GLN A 257 14.88 -11.68 18.61
CA GLN A 257 15.06 -10.71 19.70
C GLN A 257 13.86 -9.76 19.84
N LYS A 258 13.65 -9.26 21.06
CA LYS A 258 12.52 -8.38 21.43
C LYS A 258 12.38 -7.15 20.53
N HIS A 259 13.48 -6.61 20.01
CA HIS A 259 13.42 -5.43 19.14
C HIS A 259 12.72 -5.69 17.80
N PHE A 260 12.78 -6.92 17.27
CA PHE A 260 12.02 -7.30 16.07
C PHE A 260 10.52 -7.40 16.37
N VAL A 261 10.15 -7.87 17.56
CA VAL A 261 8.76 -7.90 18.02
C VAL A 261 8.24 -6.48 18.22
N GLN A 262 9.05 -5.58 18.78
CA GLN A 262 8.67 -4.17 18.88
C GLN A 262 8.51 -3.53 17.48
N LYS A 263 9.41 -3.84 16.53
CA LYS A 263 9.27 -3.42 15.12
C LYS A 263 7.96 -3.93 14.50
N LEU A 264 7.57 -5.16 14.82
CA LEU A 264 6.32 -5.76 14.35
C LEU A 264 5.08 -4.99 14.86
N ILE A 265 5.03 -4.72 16.17
CA ILE A 265 3.95 -3.95 16.81
C ILE A 265 3.86 -2.56 16.18
N ASN A 266 4.99 -1.88 16.08
CA ASN A 266 5.12 -0.56 15.48
C ASN A 266 4.58 -0.50 14.04
N ARG A 267 4.92 -1.51 13.22
CA ARG A 267 4.41 -1.65 11.86
C ARG A 267 2.90 -1.84 11.86
N ASN A 268 2.37 -2.73 12.71
CA ASN A 268 0.93 -3.00 12.78
C ASN A 268 0.12 -1.76 13.21
N GLU A 269 0.61 -1.00 14.20
CA GLU A 269 -0.03 0.25 14.62
C GLU A 269 -0.02 1.32 13.54
N SER A 270 1.01 1.36 12.69
CA SER A 270 1.02 2.24 11.52
C SER A 270 -0.07 1.89 10.51
N VAL A 271 -0.20 0.60 10.19
CA VAL A 271 -1.24 0.13 9.27
C VAL A 271 -2.62 0.56 9.76
N LEU A 272 -2.88 0.45 11.06
CA LEU A 272 -4.15 0.81 11.68
C LEU A 272 -4.45 2.32 11.64
N LYS A 273 -3.43 3.17 11.57
CA LYS A 273 -3.58 4.63 11.43
C LYS A 273 -3.79 5.07 9.98
N SER A 274 -3.52 4.21 9.01
CA SER A 274 -3.71 4.48 7.58
C SER A 274 -5.12 4.13 7.07
N ASP A 275 -5.42 4.48 5.82
CA ASP A 275 -6.66 4.08 5.11
C ASP A 275 -6.48 2.77 4.31
N LEU A 276 -5.60 1.90 4.79
CA LEU A 276 -5.26 0.66 4.13
C LEU A 276 -6.32 -0.42 4.33
N PRO A 277 -6.58 -1.29 3.33
CA PRO A 277 -7.59 -2.35 3.47
C PRO A 277 -7.29 -3.31 4.63
N LEU A 278 -6.01 -3.55 4.93
CA LEU A 278 -5.58 -4.46 5.99
C LEU A 278 -5.91 -3.95 7.41
N LYS A 279 -6.21 -2.66 7.56
CA LYS A 279 -6.59 -2.07 8.85
C LYS A 279 -7.76 -2.81 9.49
N GLU A 280 -8.80 -3.13 8.72
CA GLU A 280 -9.98 -3.79 9.28
C GLU A 280 -9.67 -5.23 9.70
N GLU A 281 -8.83 -5.94 8.94
CA GLU A 281 -8.36 -7.28 9.33
C GLU A 281 -7.48 -7.24 10.57
N LEU A 282 -6.53 -6.30 10.67
CA LEU A 282 -5.71 -6.14 11.87
C LEU A 282 -6.54 -5.77 13.10
N LYS A 283 -7.55 -4.90 12.97
CA LYS A 283 -8.46 -4.61 14.08
C LYS A 283 -9.23 -5.85 14.52
N LYS A 284 -9.65 -6.68 13.58
CA LYS A 284 -10.40 -7.91 13.84
C LYS A 284 -9.55 -8.90 14.62
N VAL A 285 -8.31 -9.15 14.19
CA VAL A 285 -7.45 -10.16 14.81
C VAL A 285 -6.72 -9.64 16.05
N LEU A 286 -6.26 -8.38 16.09
CA LEU A 286 -5.52 -7.85 17.25
C LEU A 286 -6.42 -7.14 18.29
N GLY A 287 -7.56 -6.58 17.87
CA GLY A 287 -8.48 -5.81 18.72
C GLY A 287 -8.49 -4.30 18.44
N ALA A 288 -9.43 -3.59 19.06
CA ALA A 288 -9.71 -2.18 18.77
C ALA A 288 -8.81 -1.17 19.50
N ASP A 289 -8.21 -1.53 20.62
CA ASP A 289 -7.38 -0.64 21.46
C ASP A 289 -5.88 -0.95 21.34
N ASP A 290 -5.04 0.10 21.25
CA ASP A 290 -3.58 -0.01 21.07
C ASP A 290 -2.90 -0.81 22.19
N LYS A 291 -3.31 -0.61 23.46
CA LYS A 291 -2.73 -1.35 24.59
C LYS A 291 -3.10 -2.83 24.52
N ILE A 292 -4.35 -3.13 24.15
CA ILE A 292 -4.82 -4.52 23.98
C ILE A 292 -4.04 -5.21 22.85
N ARG A 293 -3.88 -4.54 21.71
CA ARG A 293 -3.14 -5.10 20.57
C ARG A 293 -1.68 -5.37 20.90
N THR A 294 -1.03 -4.38 21.52
CA THR A 294 0.36 -4.48 21.97
C THR A 294 0.53 -5.64 22.96
N ALA A 295 -0.35 -5.76 23.95
CA ALA A 295 -0.34 -6.86 24.90
C ALA A 295 -0.50 -8.21 24.21
N LYS A 296 -1.47 -8.34 23.28
CA LYS A 296 -1.71 -9.59 22.54
C LYS A 296 -0.46 -10.08 21.79
N VAL A 297 0.30 -9.18 21.13
CA VAL A 297 1.55 -9.57 20.45
C VAL A 297 2.61 -10.05 21.45
N TRP A 298 2.76 -9.36 22.59
CA TRP A 298 3.70 -9.77 23.64
C TRP A 298 3.30 -11.06 24.35
N ASP A 299 2.02 -11.35 24.47
CA ASP A 299 1.51 -12.62 25.02
C ASP A 299 1.89 -13.78 24.10
N GLN A 300 1.69 -13.63 22.78
CA GLN A 300 2.10 -14.63 21.79
C GLN A 300 3.62 -14.85 21.78
N TYR A 301 4.39 -13.77 21.89
CA TYR A 301 5.85 -13.88 22.02
C TYR A 301 6.25 -14.61 23.31
N SER A 302 5.52 -14.40 24.41
CA SER A 302 5.78 -15.08 25.69
C SER A 302 5.47 -16.58 25.61
N ILE A 303 4.41 -16.97 24.89
CA ILE A 303 4.12 -18.38 24.57
C ILE A 303 5.30 -19.01 23.81
N ALA A 304 5.80 -18.34 22.78
CA ALA A 304 6.94 -18.82 22.00
C ALA A 304 8.23 -18.93 22.82
N LYS A 305 8.49 -17.94 23.69
CA LYS A 305 9.64 -17.97 24.60
C LYS A 305 9.60 -19.16 25.54
N ASN A 306 8.41 -19.50 26.07
CA ASN A 306 8.24 -20.61 27.00
C ASN A 306 8.43 -21.99 26.35
N LYS A 307 8.46 -22.08 25.02
CA LYS A 307 8.78 -23.30 24.26
C LYS A 307 10.29 -23.59 24.16
N GLY A 308 11.16 -22.72 24.68
CA GLY A 308 12.61 -22.95 24.73
C GLY A 308 13.31 -22.90 23.37
N LEU A 309 12.76 -22.14 22.41
CA LEU A 309 13.36 -21.95 21.09
C LEU A 309 14.70 -21.21 21.18
N THR A 310 15.62 -21.52 20.26
CA THR A 310 16.89 -20.81 20.09
C THR A 310 16.62 -19.34 19.79
N ILE A 311 17.34 -18.44 20.47
CA ILE A 311 17.22 -16.99 20.22
C ILE A 311 18.03 -16.62 18.99
N TRP A 312 17.40 -15.92 18.05
CA TRP A 312 18.05 -15.35 16.88
C TRP A 312 18.28 -13.85 17.07
N GLU A 313 19.56 -13.46 17.04
CA GLU A 313 20.00 -12.11 17.37
C GLU A 313 19.86 -11.09 16.23
N GLY A 314 19.65 -11.58 15.00
CA GLY A 314 19.67 -10.73 13.81
C GLY A 314 21.07 -10.45 13.30
N LYS A 315 21.15 -9.58 12.28
CA LYS A 315 22.44 -9.15 11.72
C LYS A 315 23.18 -8.27 12.72
N GLU A 316 24.44 -8.59 12.96
CA GLU A 316 25.33 -7.80 13.83
C GLU A 316 25.35 -6.33 13.36
N GLY A 317 25.01 -5.40 14.27
CA GLY A 317 24.93 -3.96 13.99
C GLY A 317 23.62 -3.44 13.39
N PHE A 318 22.64 -4.29 13.05
CA PHE A 318 21.31 -3.82 12.64
C PHE A 318 20.45 -3.53 13.88
N ASP A 319 20.13 -2.25 14.10
CA ASP A 319 19.21 -1.81 15.16
C ASP A 319 17.91 -1.27 14.52
N PRO A 320 16.78 -1.99 14.66
CA PRO A 320 15.46 -1.52 14.21
C PRO A 320 15.05 -0.15 14.77
N SER A 321 15.60 0.28 15.90
CA SER A 321 15.33 1.61 16.48
C SER A 321 15.92 2.76 15.64
N GLN A 322 16.90 2.45 14.78
CA GLN A 322 17.53 3.41 13.85
C GLN A 322 16.90 3.38 12.45
N ASP A 323 15.93 2.50 12.22
CA ASP A 323 15.23 2.35 10.95
C ASP A 323 14.51 3.67 10.58
N SER A 324 14.98 4.28 9.49
CA SER A 324 14.56 5.62 9.06
C SER A 324 13.07 5.68 8.68
N PHE A 325 12.52 4.55 8.23
CA PHE A 325 11.11 4.43 7.86
C PHE A 325 10.21 4.70 9.07
N TYR A 326 10.52 4.07 10.21
CA TYR A 326 9.72 4.19 11.43
C TYR A 326 9.74 5.61 11.99
N LYS A 327 10.91 6.26 12.01
CA LYS A 327 11.05 7.65 12.49
C LYS A 327 10.32 8.65 11.60
N LYS A 328 10.43 8.52 10.27
CA LYS A 328 9.75 9.40 9.30
C LYS A 328 8.23 9.30 9.41
N MET A 329 7.73 8.07 9.55
CA MET A 329 6.30 7.75 9.63
C MET A 329 5.63 8.27 10.91
N LEU A 330 6.27 8.10 12.08
CA LEU A 330 5.77 8.67 13.33
C LEU A 330 5.79 10.21 13.33
N HIS A 331 6.81 10.81 12.72
CA HIS A 331 6.91 12.27 12.61
C HIS A 331 5.82 12.88 11.74
N MET A 332 5.51 12.28 10.58
CA MET A 332 4.52 12.84 9.64
C MET A 332 3.08 12.75 10.14
N ALA A 333 2.78 11.79 11.03
CA ALA A 333 1.48 11.64 11.67
C ALA A 333 1.23 12.61 12.84
N ASN A 334 2.25 13.34 13.30
CA ASN A 334 2.16 14.26 14.44
C ASN A 334 1.76 15.68 14.00
N GLU A 335 0.81 16.32 14.66
CA GLU A 335 0.28 17.65 14.28
C GLU A 335 1.35 18.77 14.31
N SER A 336 2.26 18.71 15.28
CA SER A 336 3.38 19.66 15.46
C SER A 336 4.37 19.69 14.28
N PHE A 337 4.41 18.62 13.48
CA PHE A 337 5.23 18.56 12.27
C PHE A 337 4.72 19.54 11.21
N TRP A 338 3.40 19.66 11.07
CA TRP A 338 2.78 20.52 10.07
C TRP A 338 2.85 22.00 10.46
N GLU A 339 2.68 22.34 11.74
CA GLU A 339 2.73 23.72 12.24
C GLU A 339 4.07 24.41 11.92
N LYS A 340 5.21 23.72 12.15
CA LYS A 340 6.55 24.27 11.86
C LYS A 340 6.84 24.54 10.38
N LYS A 341 6.14 23.88 9.45
CA LYS A 341 6.34 24.08 8.00
C LYS A 341 5.47 25.22 7.45
N PHE A 342 4.31 25.48 8.08
CA PHE A 342 3.42 26.57 7.67
C PHE A 342 3.76 27.93 8.31
N GLU A 343 4.56 27.98 9.38
CA GLU A 343 5.08 29.24 9.96
C GLU A 343 6.15 29.94 9.11
N LYS A 344 6.70 29.28 8.08
CA LYS A 344 7.72 29.86 7.18
C LYS A 344 7.15 30.50 5.91
N ILE A 345 5.85 30.81 5.87
CA ILE A 345 5.26 31.65 4.83
C ILE A 345 4.72 32.90 5.54
N SER A 346 5.58 33.89 5.73
CA SER A 346 5.21 35.28 5.98
C SER A 346 5.91 36.19 5.00
#